data_AF-A0A4R7D269-F1
#
_entry.id   AF-A0A4R7D269-F1
#
_cell.length_a   1.000
_cell.length_b   1.000
_cell.length_c   1.000
_cell.angle_alpha   90.00
_cell.angle_beta   90.00
_cell.angle_gamma   90.00
#
_symmetry.space_group_name_H-M   'P 1'
#
loop_
_entity.id
_entity.type
_entity.pdbx_description
1 polymer ?
#
loop_
_entity_poly.entity_id
_entity_poly.type
_entity_poly.pdbx_seq_one_letter_code
_entity_poly.pdbx_strand_id
1 'polypeptide(L)'
;MEKTHDTSTPIRSNHSFGEYIDSIIHDKLESDGQIIRLLDLYNVGFAASKKGDLVEAGIQFELAHSLVENTTVESLRWVTALSGGNLSYYFYKAGDYDAANTQTLKNIEASQYIMQKYACWGLFWGEIQQLHNLGRMQLKQNNVDAFLEKCGATFPKMYLAFAEWKGTRIKDDWEWQSFTAIGYDMLIQVFSETMHSILFAKKGNEKEIKKDLSGFLQVLLPAKYADITGLPEKFKLLDDFILLVYKILEHGTDALNEEDLKFVTDTKENKELSKVLYNLVVSIP
;
A
#
# COMPACT_ATOMS: atom_id res chain seq x y z
N MET A 1 18.26 30.95 25.91
CA MET A 1 17.99 31.65 24.65
C MET A 1 18.16 30.65 23.52
N GLU A 2 17.06 30.49 22.79
CA GLU A 2 16.88 30.02 21.41
C GLU A 2 17.64 28.78 20.91
N LYS A 3 16.87 27.68 20.81
CA LYS A 3 17.04 26.66 19.77
C LYS A 3 16.66 27.28 18.42
N THR A 4 17.62 27.45 17.53
CA THR A 4 17.33 27.64 16.11
C THR A 4 17.09 26.26 15.49
N HIS A 5 15.82 25.89 15.39
CA HIS A 5 15.39 24.88 14.43
C HIS A 5 15.60 25.48 13.03
N ASP A 6 16.59 24.98 12.32
CA ASP A 6 16.73 25.24 10.90
C ASP A 6 15.55 24.56 10.17
N THR A 7 14.52 25.36 9.87
CA THR A 7 13.40 25.00 9.01
C THR A 7 13.77 25.27 7.55
N SER A 8 14.90 24.72 7.09
CA SER A 8 15.20 24.75 5.66
C SER A 8 14.11 23.96 4.95
N THR A 9 13.24 24.71 4.27
CA THR A 9 12.21 24.24 3.37
C THR A 9 12.77 23.09 2.53
N PRO A 10 12.12 21.92 2.44
CA PRO A 10 12.60 20.84 1.61
C PRO A 10 12.80 21.39 0.21
N ILE A 11 14.02 21.30 -0.31
CA ILE A 11 14.33 21.66 -1.69
C ILE A 11 13.49 20.71 -2.56
N ARG A 12 12.33 21.18 -3.02
CA ARG A 12 11.52 20.52 -4.03
C ARG A 12 12.35 20.57 -5.31
N SER A 13 13.11 19.52 -5.57
CA SER A 13 13.89 19.42 -6.80
C SER A 13 12.96 19.45 -8.01
N ASN A 14 13.41 20.05 -9.10
CA ASN A 14 12.64 20.14 -10.36
C ASN A 14 12.66 18.84 -11.18
N HIS A 15 13.22 17.75 -10.65
CA HIS A 15 13.31 16.46 -11.32
C HIS A 15 12.01 15.67 -11.19
N SER A 16 11.70 14.90 -12.22
CA SER A 16 10.65 13.88 -12.17
C SER A 16 10.99 12.85 -11.06
N PHE A 17 10.00 12.11 -10.53
CA PHE A 17 10.29 11.14 -9.45
C PHE A 17 11.24 10.04 -9.95
N GLY A 18 11.05 9.60 -11.20
CA GLY A 18 11.95 8.67 -11.87
C GLY A 18 13.36 9.23 -12.02
N GLU A 19 13.50 10.45 -12.57
CA GLU A 19 14.81 11.11 -12.74
C GLU A 19 15.52 11.41 -11.41
N TYR A 20 14.77 11.68 -10.33
CA TYR A 20 15.33 11.91 -9.01
C TYR A 20 15.80 10.61 -8.35
N ILE A 21 15.04 9.53 -8.48
CA ILE A 21 15.47 8.18 -8.05
C ILE A 21 16.68 7.75 -8.87
N ASP A 22 16.62 7.88 -10.20
CA ASP A 22 17.69 7.47 -11.11
C ASP A 22 18.95 8.30 -10.90
N SER A 23 18.86 9.62 -10.65
CA SER A 23 20.03 10.44 -10.29
C SER A 23 20.57 10.13 -8.90
N ILE A 24 19.74 9.78 -7.91
CA ILE A 24 20.25 9.29 -6.62
C ILE A 24 20.94 7.93 -6.79
N ILE A 25 20.34 7.03 -7.58
CA ILE A 25 20.93 5.72 -7.88
C ILE A 25 22.24 5.90 -8.65
N HIS A 26 22.28 6.72 -9.70
CA HIS A 26 23.48 7.01 -10.49
C HIS A 26 24.55 7.77 -9.69
N ASP A 27 24.20 8.90 -9.06
CA ASP A 27 25.20 9.79 -8.44
C ASP A 27 25.66 9.31 -7.05
N LYS A 28 24.86 8.50 -6.34
CA LYS A 28 25.18 8.06 -4.97
C LYS A 28 25.34 6.56 -4.79
N LEU A 29 24.78 5.73 -5.67
CA LEU A 29 24.73 4.28 -5.50
C LEU A 29 25.51 3.51 -6.58
N GLU A 30 25.71 4.06 -7.78
CA GLU A 30 26.38 3.35 -8.88
C GLU A 30 27.90 3.24 -8.77
N SER A 31 28.55 4.06 -7.94
CA SER A 31 29.97 3.80 -7.59
C SER A 31 30.13 2.46 -6.85
N ASP A 32 29.04 1.91 -6.30
CA ASP A 32 28.94 0.60 -5.66
C ASP A 32 28.06 -0.34 -6.50
N GLY A 33 28.58 -0.91 -7.59
CA GLY A 33 27.87 -1.91 -8.43
C GLY A 33 27.28 -3.12 -7.67
N GLN A 34 27.60 -3.25 -6.37
CA GLN A 34 26.93 -4.13 -5.41
C GLN A 34 25.44 -3.81 -5.20
N ILE A 35 25.00 -2.55 -5.30
CA ILE A 35 23.61 -2.16 -5.04
C ILE A 35 22.69 -2.62 -6.16
N ILE A 36 23.09 -2.42 -7.42
CA ILE A 36 22.36 -2.95 -8.58
C ILE A 36 22.24 -4.47 -8.46
N ARG A 37 23.34 -5.15 -8.10
CA ARG A 37 23.34 -6.59 -7.90
C ARG A 37 22.42 -7.03 -6.75
N LEU A 38 22.37 -6.29 -5.65
CA LEU A 38 21.44 -6.55 -4.54
C LEU A 38 19.98 -6.41 -5.00
N LEU A 39 19.64 -5.33 -5.70
CA LEU A 39 18.27 -5.11 -6.22
C LEU A 39 17.86 -6.23 -7.19
N ASP A 40 18.76 -6.64 -8.08
CA ASP A 40 18.52 -7.74 -9.03
C ASP A 40 18.25 -9.05 -8.30
N LEU A 41 19.10 -9.43 -7.34
CA LEU A 41 18.92 -10.67 -6.56
C LEU A 41 17.58 -10.66 -5.81
N TYR A 42 17.22 -9.54 -5.19
CA TYR A 42 15.92 -9.39 -4.52
C TYR A 42 14.74 -9.51 -5.50
N ASN A 43 14.86 -8.95 -6.71
CA ASN A 43 13.81 -9.01 -7.73
C ASN A 43 13.66 -10.40 -8.35
N VAL A 44 14.77 -11.10 -8.61
CA VAL A 44 14.76 -12.49 -9.09
C VAL A 44 14.17 -13.41 -8.01
N GLY A 45 14.61 -13.27 -6.76
CA GLY A 45 14.06 -14.02 -5.63
C GLY A 45 12.57 -13.79 -5.42
N PHE A 46 12.10 -12.56 -5.62
CA PHE A 46 10.67 -12.23 -5.59
C PHE A 46 9.90 -12.91 -6.72
N ALA A 47 10.41 -12.88 -7.95
CA ALA A 47 9.78 -13.51 -9.10
C ALA A 47 9.66 -15.04 -8.91
N ALA A 48 10.70 -15.68 -8.34
CA ALA A 48 10.66 -17.09 -7.96
C ALA A 48 9.61 -17.36 -6.86
N SER A 49 9.56 -16.52 -5.82
CA SER A 49 8.55 -16.61 -4.74
C SER A 49 7.11 -16.51 -5.25
N LYS A 50 6.84 -15.63 -6.22
CA LYS A 50 5.51 -15.52 -6.86
C LYS A 50 5.10 -16.81 -7.57
N LYS A 51 6.06 -17.49 -8.22
CA LYS A 51 5.87 -18.77 -8.91
C LYS A 51 5.76 -19.96 -7.94
N GLY A 52 6.04 -19.74 -6.65
CA GLY A 52 6.06 -20.79 -5.64
C GLY A 52 7.36 -21.59 -5.60
N ASP A 53 8.38 -21.17 -6.35
CA ASP A 53 9.71 -21.77 -6.31
C ASP A 53 10.50 -21.18 -5.13
N LEU A 54 10.24 -21.70 -3.93
CA LEU A 54 10.85 -21.21 -2.70
C LEU A 54 12.32 -21.61 -2.57
N VAL A 55 12.75 -22.68 -3.25
CA VAL A 55 14.17 -23.10 -3.25
C VAL A 55 14.99 -22.09 -4.03
N GLU A 56 14.59 -21.78 -5.26
CA GLU A 56 15.27 -20.76 -6.07
C GLU A 56 15.22 -19.38 -5.38
N ALA A 57 14.06 -19.00 -4.84
CA ALA A 57 13.95 -17.75 -4.09
C ALA A 57 14.95 -17.70 -2.91
N GLY A 58 15.03 -18.77 -2.13
CA GLY A 58 15.97 -18.87 -1.02
C GLY A 58 17.43 -18.71 -1.47
N ILE A 59 17.83 -19.35 -2.57
CA ILE A 59 19.18 -19.21 -3.15
C ILE A 59 19.48 -17.74 -3.48
N GLN A 60 18.55 -17.04 -4.13
CA GLN A 60 18.75 -15.64 -4.50
C GLN A 60 18.85 -14.71 -3.29
N PHE A 61 18.03 -14.92 -2.25
CA PHE A 61 18.08 -14.11 -1.03
C PHE A 61 19.33 -14.40 -0.18
N GLU A 62 19.83 -15.64 -0.15
CA GLU A 62 21.12 -15.98 0.48
C GLU A 62 22.30 -15.33 -0.26
N LEU A 63 22.29 -15.36 -1.59
CA LEU A 63 23.29 -14.63 -2.40
C LEU A 63 23.23 -13.14 -2.11
N ALA A 64 22.03 -12.55 -1.99
CA ALA A 64 21.88 -11.15 -1.64
C ALA A 64 22.43 -10.87 -0.24
N HIS A 65 22.16 -11.75 0.74
CA HIS A 65 22.66 -11.63 2.09
C HIS A 65 24.20 -11.58 2.14
N SER A 66 24.88 -12.40 1.33
CA SER A 66 26.35 -12.41 1.26
C SER A 66 26.97 -11.09 0.75
N LEU A 67 26.20 -10.25 0.05
CA LEU A 67 26.66 -8.96 -0.45
C LEU A 67 26.46 -7.82 0.56
N VAL A 68 25.63 -8.03 1.58
CA VAL A 68 25.28 -7.01 2.59
C VAL A 68 26.51 -6.56 3.38
N GLU A 69 27.43 -7.47 3.71
CA GLU A 69 28.59 -7.19 4.57
C GLU A 69 29.54 -6.12 4.02
N ASN A 70 29.56 -5.94 2.69
CA ASN A 70 30.43 -4.97 2.02
C ASN A 70 29.68 -3.71 1.57
N THR A 71 28.39 -3.60 1.91
CA THR A 71 27.53 -2.49 1.49
C THR A 71 27.42 -1.44 2.60
N THR A 72 27.48 -0.15 2.26
CA THR A 72 27.34 0.91 3.27
C THR A 72 25.95 0.87 3.92
N VAL A 73 25.85 1.33 5.18
CA VAL A 73 24.57 1.42 5.90
C VAL A 73 23.54 2.26 5.13
N GLU A 74 23.97 3.32 4.46
CA GLU A 74 23.07 4.18 3.70
C GLU A 74 22.53 3.48 2.46
N SER A 75 23.40 2.80 1.71
CA SER A 75 23.03 1.99 0.55
C SER A 75 22.08 0.86 0.92
N LEU A 76 22.32 0.19 2.06
CA LEU A 76 21.42 -0.85 2.57
C LEU A 76 20.03 -0.31 2.92
N ARG A 77 19.91 0.94 3.39
CA ARG A 77 18.60 1.55 3.63
C ARG A 77 17.83 1.76 2.33
N TRP A 78 18.49 2.20 1.26
CA TRP A 78 17.87 2.31 -0.06
C TRP A 78 17.40 0.96 -0.60
N VAL A 79 18.27 -0.06 -0.59
CA VAL A 79 17.90 -1.43 -0.98
C VAL A 79 16.74 -1.95 -0.13
N THR A 80 16.81 -1.73 1.18
CA THR A 80 15.75 -2.16 2.11
C THR A 80 14.45 -1.44 1.84
N ALA A 81 14.43 -0.13 1.56
CA ALA A 81 13.22 0.62 1.25
C ALA A 81 12.58 0.19 -0.08
N LEU A 82 13.41 0.00 -1.12
CA LEU A 82 12.95 -0.33 -2.47
C LEU A 82 12.56 -1.80 -2.64
N SER A 83 13.23 -2.71 -1.93
CA SER A 83 13.10 -4.16 -2.17
C SER A 83 12.91 -5.00 -0.91
N GLY A 84 12.95 -4.43 0.29
CA GLY A 84 12.74 -5.19 1.54
C GLY A 84 11.40 -5.95 1.60
N GLY A 85 10.35 -5.40 0.97
CA GLY A 85 9.06 -6.09 0.80
C GLY A 85 9.14 -7.41 0.01
N ASN A 86 10.11 -7.55 -0.90
CA ASN A 86 10.31 -8.77 -1.69
C ASN A 86 10.76 -9.94 -0.80
N LEU A 87 11.70 -9.68 0.12
CA LEU A 87 12.18 -10.67 1.08
C LEU A 87 11.10 -11.02 2.11
N SER A 88 10.34 -10.01 2.57
CA SER A 88 9.16 -10.28 3.41
C SER A 88 8.16 -11.21 2.72
N TYR A 89 7.88 -10.99 1.43
CA TYR A 89 6.97 -11.83 0.67
C TYR A 89 7.47 -13.29 0.56
N TYR A 90 8.77 -13.50 0.41
CA TYR A 90 9.35 -14.85 0.45
C TYR A 90 9.05 -15.56 1.77
N PHE A 91 9.35 -14.93 2.91
CA PHE A 91 9.08 -15.51 4.24
C PHE A 91 7.58 -15.75 4.44
N TYR A 92 6.73 -14.83 3.98
CA TYR A 92 5.28 -15.01 3.99
C TYR A 92 4.84 -16.25 3.21
N LYS A 93 5.42 -16.49 2.02
CA LYS A 93 5.10 -17.67 1.19
C LYS A 93 5.67 -18.97 1.77
N ALA A 94 6.79 -18.89 2.48
CA ALA A 94 7.35 -20.00 3.23
C ALA A 94 6.59 -20.31 4.53
N GLY A 95 5.65 -19.45 4.95
CA GLY A 95 4.89 -19.59 6.19
C GLY A 95 5.62 -19.10 7.45
N ASP A 96 6.79 -18.48 7.29
CA ASP A 96 7.54 -17.85 8.38
C ASP A 96 7.05 -16.41 8.58
N TYR A 97 5.92 -16.27 9.26
CA TYR A 97 5.27 -14.97 9.46
C TYR A 97 6.07 -14.06 10.40
N ASP A 98 6.89 -14.59 11.30
CA ASP A 98 7.70 -13.79 12.22
C ASP A 98 8.89 -13.14 11.48
N ALA A 99 9.57 -13.90 10.62
CA ALA A 99 10.60 -13.34 9.74
C ALA A 99 9.99 -12.34 8.74
N ALA A 100 8.82 -12.64 8.17
CA ALA A 100 8.13 -11.73 7.25
C ALA A 100 7.75 -10.41 7.94
N ASN A 101 7.18 -10.46 9.15
CA ASN A 101 6.88 -9.27 9.96
C ASN A 101 8.14 -8.44 10.23
N THR A 102 9.23 -9.10 10.63
CA THR A 102 10.52 -8.44 10.91
C THR A 102 11.03 -7.68 9.67
N GLN A 103 10.96 -8.30 8.49
CA GLN A 103 11.42 -7.64 7.27
C GLN A 103 10.48 -6.52 6.79
N THR A 104 9.17 -6.68 6.98
CA THR A 104 8.20 -5.62 6.68
C THR A 104 8.42 -4.39 7.55
N LEU A 105 8.69 -4.56 8.85
CA LEU A 105 9.00 -3.45 9.75
C LEU A 105 10.30 -2.74 9.36
N LYS A 106 11.36 -3.49 9.02
CA LYS A 106 12.61 -2.93 8.51
C LYS A 106 12.41 -2.12 7.21
N ASN A 107 11.55 -2.59 6.31
CA ASN A 107 11.21 -1.86 5.09
C ASN A 107 10.46 -0.55 5.39
N ILE A 108 9.53 -0.55 6.34
CA ILE A 108 8.82 0.67 6.78
C ILE A 108 9.81 1.68 7.36
N GLU A 109 10.67 1.26 8.29
CA GLU A 109 11.67 2.14 8.91
C GLU A 109 12.62 2.74 7.88
N ALA A 110 13.12 1.92 6.96
CA ALA A 110 13.99 2.38 5.88
C ALA A 110 13.25 3.37 4.95
N SER A 111 12.02 3.08 4.57
CA SER A 111 11.19 3.96 3.73
C SER A 111 10.96 5.31 4.40
N GLN A 112 10.57 5.32 5.68
CA GLN A 112 10.36 6.54 6.45
C GLN A 112 11.63 7.37 6.57
N TYR A 113 12.78 6.73 6.83
CA TYR A 113 14.07 7.40 6.87
C TYR A 113 14.40 8.09 5.54
N ILE A 114 14.27 7.37 4.43
CA ILE A 114 14.56 7.90 3.10
C ILE A 114 13.60 9.03 2.72
N MET A 115 12.30 8.88 3.01
CA MET A 115 11.30 9.94 2.80
C MET A 115 11.67 11.21 3.56
N GLN A 116 12.01 11.12 4.84
CA GLN A 116 12.32 12.27 5.68
C GLN A 116 13.63 12.95 5.26
N LYS A 117 14.66 12.16 4.97
CA LYS A 117 16.00 12.68 4.66
C LYS A 117 16.13 13.22 3.24
N TYR A 118 15.44 12.61 2.28
CA TYR A 118 15.60 12.91 0.85
C TYR A 118 14.34 13.45 0.18
N ALA A 119 13.26 13.70 0.93
CA ALA A 119 11.97 14.13 0.39
C ALA A 119 11.44 13.21 -0.72
N CYS A 120 11.74 11.90 -0.61
CA CYS A 120 11.39 10.89 -1.60
C CYS A 120 9.96 10.38 -1.38
N TRP A 121 8.96 11.24 -1.58
CA TRP A 121 7.56 10.99 -1.22
C TRP A 121 6.91 9.80 -1.93
N GLY A 122 7.47 9.32 -3.04
CA GLY A 122 6.96 8.12 -3.71
C GLY A 122 7.09 6.82 -2.91
N LEU A 123 8.01 6.76 -1.94
CA LEU A 123 8.13 5.61 -1.02
C LEU A 123 6.97 5.50 -0.04
N PHE A 124 6.11 6.52 0.05
CA PHE A 124 4.93 6.52 0.90
C PHE A 124 3.94 5.41 0.53
N TRP A 125 3.81 5.09 -0.75
CA TRP A 125 2.99 3.96 -1.19
C TRP A 125 3.57 2.61 -0.78
N GLY A 126 4.91 2.49 -0.79
CA GLY A 126 5.62 1.34 -0.26
C GLY A 126 5.30 1.11 1.23
N GLU A 127 5.29 2.18 2.04
CA GLU A 127 4.91 2.13 3.45
C GLU A 127 3.47 1.62 3.63
N ILE A 128 2.51 2.16 2.88
CA ILE A 128 1.10 1.71 2.95
C ILE A 128 0.98 0.23 2.61
N GLN A 129 1.61 -0.22 1.53
CA GLN A 129 1.60 -1.63 1.13
C GLN A 129 2.17 -2.52 2.24
N GLN A 130 3.25 -2.08 2.90
CA GLN A 130 3.86 -2.83 3.99
C GLN A 130 2.98 -2.88 5.23
N LEU A 131 2.33 -1.78 5.62
CA LEU A 131 1.36 -1.77 6.72
C LEU A 131 0.21 -2.74 6.45
N HIS A 132 -0.28 -2.79 5.21
CA HIS A 132 -1.28 -3.78 4.80
C HIS A 132 -0.75 -5.21 4.89
N ASN A 133 0.51 -5.45 4.47
CA ASN A 133 1.13 -6.77 4.58
C ASN A 133 1.27 -7.23 6.06
N LEU A 134 1.55 -6.31 7.00
CA LEU A 134 1.49 -6.62 8.44
C LEU A 134 0.11 -7.15 8.84
N GLY A 135 -0.95 -6.49 8.40
CA GLY A 135 -2.32 -6.97 8.59
C GLY A 135 -2.51 -8.40 8.05
N ARG A 136 -2.14 -8.63 6.79
CA ARG A 136 -2.28 -9.96 6.15
C ARG A 136 -1.58 -11.07 6.93
N MET A 137 -0.43 -10.79 7.53
CA MET A 137 0.28 -11.75 8.37
C MET A 137 -0.49 -12.06 9.66
N GLN A 138 -1.04 -11.03 10.33
CA GLN A 138 -1.88 -11.23 11.52
C GLN A 138 -3.10 -12.10 11.20
N LEU A 139 -3.75 -11.88 10.04
CA LEU A 139 -4.87 -12.70 9.62
C LEU A 139 -4.47 -14.16 9.37
N LYS A 140 -3.29 -14.41 8.78
CA LYS A 140 -2.76 -15.78 8.62
C LYS A 140 -2.46 -16.48 9.94
N GLN A 141 -2.17 -15.71 10.99
CA GLN A 141 -1.98 -16.19 12.35
C GLN A 141 -3.30 -16.26 13.15
N ASN A 142 -4.46 -16.06 12.49
CA ASN A 142 -5.80 -15.99 13.10
C ASN A 142 -5.96 -14.88 14.16
N ASN A 143 -5.13 -13.83 14.10
CA ASN A 143 -5.21 -12.68 15.00
C ASN A 143 -6.01 -11.55 14.34
N VAL A 144 -7.34 -11.65 14.40
CA VAL A 144 -8.25 -10.70 13.75
C VAL A 144 -8.13 -9.30 14.35
N ASP A 145 -7.99 -9.17 15.67
CA ASP A 145 -7.90 -7.87 16.33
C ASP A 145 -6.64 -7.11 15.91
N ALA A 146 -5.48 -7.80 15.87
CA ALA A 146 -4.25 -7.18 15.38
C ALA A 146 -4.31 -6.87 13.88
N PHE A 147 -4.99 -7.70 13.09
CA PHE A 147 -5.26 -7.40 11.68
C PHE A 147 -6.03 -6.08 11.53
N LEU A 148 -7.10 -5.89 12.30
CA LEU A 148 -7.92 -4.67 12.28
C LEU A 148 -7.13 -3.44 12.72
N GLU A 149 -6.27 -3.58 13.73
CA GLU A 149 -5.36 -2.52 14.15
C GLU A 149 -4.41 -2.11 13.02
N LYS A 150 -3.78 -3.08 12.33
CA LYS A 150 -2.83 -2.81 11.24
C LYS A 150 -3.50 -2.24 10.00
N CYS A 151 -4.65 -2.77 9.57
CA CYS A 151 -5.43 -2.17 8.49
C CYS A 151 -5.96 -0.79 8.90
N GLY A 152 -6.36 -0.59 10.16
CA GLY A 152 -6.73 0.74 10.66
C GLY A 152 -5.64 1.78 10.55
N ALA A 153 -4.37 1.38 10.65
CA ALA A 153 -3.25 2.27 10.43
C ALA A 153 -3.01 2.60 8.94
N THR A 154 -3.46 1.76 7.98
CA THR A 154 -3.29 2.03 6.55
C THR A 154 -4.21 3.15 6.06
N PHE A 155 -5.46 3.22 6.52
CA PHE A 155 -6.45 4.18 6.02
C PHE A 155 -6.09 5.66 6.28
N PRO A 156 -5.64 6.08 7.48
CA PRO A 156 -5.18 7.44 7.71
C PRO A 156 -3.97 7.78 6.84
N LYS A 157 -3.06 6.83 6.62
CA LYS A 157 -1.92 7.03 5.70
C LYS A 157 -2.41 7.21 4.27
N MET A 158 -3.37 6.43 3.80
CA MET A 158 -3.99 6.62 2.48
C MET A 158 -4.63 8.00 2.31
N TYR A 159 -5.36 8.47 3.33
CA TYR A 159 -5.92 9.82 3.34
C TYR A 159 -4.82 10.90 3.31
N LEU A 160 -3.74 10.73 4.06
CA LEU A 160 -2.60 11.66 4.04
C LEU A 160 -1.89 11.67 2.69
N ALA A 161 -1.68 10.50 2.05
CA ALA A 161 -1.18 10.41 0.68
C ALA A 161 -2.02 11.27 -0.26
N PHE A 162 -3.34 11.13 -0.15
CA PHE A 162 -4.29 11.88 -0.94
C PHE A 162 -4.19 13.40 -0.69
N ALA A 163 -4.10 13.82 0.57
CA ALA A 163 -4.00 15.25 0.91
C ALA A 163 -2.71 15.89 0.36
N GLU A 164 -1.58 15.18 0.47
CA GLU A 164 -0.29 15.60 -0.11
C GLU A 164 -0.34 15.60 -1.64
N TRP A 165 -1.05 14.64 -2.23
CA TRP A 165 -1.25 14.50 -3.67
C TRP A 165 -2.05 15.68 -4.26
N LYS A 166 -3.12 16.15 -3.61
CA LYS A 166 -3.85 17.37 -4.02
C LYS A 166 -2.97 18.62 -4.00
N GLY A 167 -1.92 18.63 -3.18
CA GLY A 167 -0.95 19.72 -3.08
C GLY A 167 0.24 19.64 -4.05
N THR A 168 0.43 18.53 -4.75
CA THR A 168 1.63 18.28 -5.56
C THR A 168 1.36 18.54 -7.04
N ARG A 169 2.01 19.56 -7.60
CA ARG A 169 2.07 19.78 -9.06
C ARG A 169 3.15 18.87 -9.66
N ILE A 170 2.80 17.65 -10.06
CA ILE A 170 3.70 16.87 -10.92
C ILE A 170 3.61 17.47 -12.32
N LYS A 171 4.79 17.77 -12.90
CA LYS A 171 4.91 18.54 -14.16
C LYS A 171 4.75 17.68 -15.42
N ASP A 172 4.92 16.36 -15.30
CA ASP A 172 4.88 15.43 -16.43
C ASP A 172 3.70 14.45 -16.34
N ASP A 173 2.88 14.44 -17.39
CA ASP A 173 1.61 13.71 -17.44
C ASP A 173 1.76 12.19 -17.33
N TRP A 174 2.87 11.60 -17.79
CA TRP A 174 3.03 10.14 -17.85
C TRP A 174 3.47 9.51 -16.52
N GLU A 175 4.39 10.16 -15.80
CA GLU A 175 4.76 9.74 -14.43
C GLU A 175 3.60 9.97 -13.48
N TRP A 176 2.89 11.08 -13.65
CA TRP A 176 1.64 11.33 -12.96
C TRP A 176 0.65 10.19 -13.22
N GLN A 177 0.33 9.85 -14.47
CA GLN A 177 -0.61 8.76 -14.77
C GLN A 177 -0.17 7.40 -14.21
N SER A 178 1.11 7.06 -14.26
CA SER A 178 1.62 5.78 -13.76
C SER A 178 1.59 5.71 -12.24
N PHE A 179 2.02 6.76 -11.56
CA PHE A 179 2.02 6.86 -10.10
C PHE A 179 0.59 6.84 -9.54
N THR A 180 -0.34 7.47 -10.25
CA THR A 180 -1.75 7.55 -9.85
C THR A 180 -2.52 6.26 -10.14
N ALA A 181 -2.18 5.53 -11.20
CA ALA A 181 -2.69 4.18 -11.44
C ALA A 181 -2.22 3.19 -10.34
N ILE A 182 -0.94 3.23 -9.96
CA ILE A 182 -0.40 2.36 -8.88
C ILE A 182 -1.09 2.68 -7.54
N GLY A 183 -1.27 3.96 -7.23
CA GLY A 183 -1.99 4.39 -6.02
C GLY A 183 -3.44 3.90 -5.99
N TYR A 184 -4.14 3.96 -7.14
CA TYR A 184 -5.50 3.42 -7.28
C TYR A 184 -5.56 1.92 -7.03
N ASP A 185 -4.73 1.15 -7.73
CA ASP A 185 -4.76 -0.32 -7.66
C ASP A 185 -4.45 -0.80 -6.23
N MET A 186 -3.50 -0.15 -5.55
CA MET A 186 -3.19 -0.46 -4.16
C MET A 186 -4.35 -0.09 -3.23
N LEU A 187 -4.99 1.07 -3.43
CA LEU A 187 -6.13 1.48 -2.63
C LEU A 187 -7.27 0.46 -2.74
N ILE A 188 -7.59 0.04 -3.97
CA ILE A 188 -8.59 -1.02 -4.22
C ILE A 188 -8.20 -2.31 -3.53
N GLN A 189 -6.93 -2.72 -3.63
CA GLN A 189 -6.48 -3.96 -3.01
C GLN A 189 -6.65 -3.94 -1.49
N VAL A 190 -6.07 -2.95 -0.80
CA VAL A 190 -6.13 -2.86 0.66
C VAL A 190 -7.57 -2.73 1.13
N PHE A 191 -8.36 -1.91 0.44
CA PHE A 191 -9.76 -1.71 0.75
C PHE A 191 -10.54 -3.03 0.62
N SER A 192 -10.46 -3.70 -0.52
CA SER A 192 -11.23 -4.92 -0.79
C SER A 192 -10.82 -6.09 0.10
N GLU A 193 -9.51 -6.30 0.31
CA GLU A 193 -8.99 -7.32 1.22
C GLU A 193 -9.44 -7.06 2.68
N THR A 194 -9.43 -5.78 3.11
CA THR A 194 -9.88 -5.41 4.46
C THR A 194 -11.36 -5.72 4.66
N MET A 195 -12.20 -5.24 3.74
CA MET A 195 -13.64 -5.47 3.76
C MET A 195 -13.97 -6.97 3.80
N HIS A 196 -13.35 -7.75 2.91
CA HIS A 196 -13.55 -9.19 2.85
C HIS A 196 -13.17 -9.91 4.13
N SER A 197 -12.03 -9.53 4.72
CA SER A 197 -11.55 -10.17 5.94
C SER A 197 -12.47 -9.88 7.13
N ILE A 198 -13.01 -8.67 7.23
CA ILE A 198 -13.98 -8.30 8.27
C ILE A 198 -15.29 -9.07 8.10
N LEU A 199 -15.85 -9.07 6.89
CA LEU A 199 -17.08 -9.79 6.58
C LEU A 199 -16.95 -11.29 6.86
N PHE A 200 -15.78 -11.86 6.57
CA PHE A 200 -15.50 -13.26 6.86
C PHE A 200 -15.31 -13.52 8.36
N ALA A 201 -14.47 -12.73 9.04
CA ALA A 201 -14.13 -12.93 10.45
C ALA A 201 -15.32 -12.70 11.39
N LYS A 202 -16.22 -11.78 11.02
CA LYS A 202 -17.39 -11.38 11.82
C LYS A 202 -18.71 -11.89 11.22
N LYS A 203 -18.66 -12.95 10.41
CA LYS A 203 -19.83 -13.52 9.73
C LYS A 203 -20.97 -13.79 10.72
N GLY A 204 -22.15 -13.24 10.44
CA GLY A 204 -23.35 -13.36 11.28
C GLY A 204 -23.41 -12.39 12.46
N ASN A 205 -22.43 -11.50 12.62
CA ASN A 205 -22.42 -10.45 13.64
C ASN A 205 -22.50 -9.06 12.98
N GLU A 206 -23.69 -8.72 12.49
CA GLU A 206 -23.99 -7.48 11.77
C GLU A 206 -23.53 -6.23 12.54
N LYS A 207 -23.77 -6.18 13.85
CA LYS A 207 -23.40 -5.03 14.70
C LYS A 207 -21.90 -4.75 14.66
N GLU A 208 -21.09 -5.81 14.78
CA GLU A 208 -19.62 -5.69 14.79
C GLU A 208 -19.05 -5.45 13.38
N ILE A 209 -19.73 -5.93 12.33
CA ILE A 209 -19.41 -5.58 10.93
C ILE A 209 -19.64 -4.09 10.71
N LYS A 210 -20.84 -3.59 11.05
CA LYS A 210 -21.20 -2.17 10.89
C LYS A 210 -20.22 -1.26 11.63
N LYS A 211 -19.93 -1.57 12.90
CA LYS A 211 -19.00 -0.79 13.73
C LYS A 211 -17.62 -0.64 13.07
N ASP A 212 -16.99 -1.74 12.68
CA ASP A 212 -15.62 -1.70 12.17
C ASP A 212 -15.56 -1.09 10.78
N LEU A 213 -16.44 -1.52 9.86
CA LEU A 213 -16.45 -1.01 8.49
C LEU A 213 -16.76 0.48 8.44
N SER A 214 -17.75 0.96 9.21
CA SER A 214 -18.05 2.39 9.29
C SER A 214 -16.86 3.19 9.84
N GLY A 215 -16.14 2.65 10.83
CA GLY A 215 -14.93 3.28 11.36
C GLY A 215 -13.85 3.48 10.30
N PHE A 216 -13.60 2.48 9.45
CA PHE A 216 -12.64 2.60 8.34
C PHE A 216 -13.10 3.58 7.27
N LEU A 217 -14.38 3.53 6.87
CA LEU A 217 -14.92 4.40 5.82
C LEU A 217 -14.96 5.87 6.23
N GLN A 218 -15.24 6.18 7.50
CA GLN A 218 -15.22 7.55 8.00
C GLN A 218 -13.87 8.25 7.81
N VAL A 219 -12.77 7.49 7.78
CA VAL A 219 -11.43 8.03 7.49
C VAL A 219 -11.27 8.39 6.01
N LEU A 220 -11.90 7.63 5.11
CA LEU A 220 -11.77 7.82 3.66
C LEU A 220 -12.78 8.80 3.07
N LEU A 221 -13.98 8.93 3.64
CA LEU A 221 -15.05 9.80 3.15
C LEU A 221 -14.61 11.25 2.85
N PRO A 222 -13.74 11.89 3.66
CA PRO A 222 -13.29 13.25 3.38
C PRO A 222 -12.31 13.37 2.19
N ALA A 223 -11.73 12.26 1.70
CA ALA A 223 -10.75 12.30 0.62
C ALA A 223 -11.35 12.87 -0.67
N LYS A 224 -12.55 12.44 -1.10
CA LYS A 224 -13.13 12.83 -2.40
C LYS A 224 -12.14 12.58 -3.55
N TYR A 225 -11.87 11.31 -3.83
CA TYR A 225 -10.86 10.92 -4.82
C TYR A 225 -11.15 11.45 -6.23
N ALA A 226 -12.41 11.70 -6.57
CA ALA A 226 -12.83 12.31 -7.83
C ALA A 226 -12.25 13.72 -8.07
N ASP A 227 -11.76 14.41 -7.03
CA ASP A 227 -11.09 15.72 -7.15
C ASP A 227 -9.69 15.63 -7.80
N ILE A 228 -9.15 14.42 -7.98
CA ILE A 228 -7.85 14.20 -8.62
C ILE A 228 -7.96 14.42 -10.13
N THR A 229 -7.23 15.42 -10.62
CA THR A 229 -7.14 15.72 -12.05
C THR A 229 -6.35 14.65 -12.81
N GLY A 230 -6.88 14.17 -13.93
CA GLY A 230 -6.17 13.31 -14.90
C GLY A 230 -6.64 11.85 -14.96
N LEU A 231 -7.37 11.35 -13.95
CA LEU A 231 -7.99 10.01 -13.95
C LEU A 231 -9.42 9.99 -13.36
N PRO A 232 -10.31 10.94 -13.73
CA PRO A 232 -11.55 11.21 -12.99
C PRO A 232 -12.52 10.01 -12.92
N GLU A 233 -12.62 9.18 -13.96
CA GLU A 233 -13.64 8.13 -14.01
C GLU A 233 -13.40 6.99 -13.00
N LYS A 234 -12.17 6.47 -12.90
CA LYS A 234 -11.84 5.36 -11.99
C LYS A 234 -11.92 5.78 -10.51
N PHE A 235 -11.46 6.98 -10.20
CA PHE A 235 -11.51 7.51 -8.84
C PHE A 235 -12.94 7.90 -8.43
N LYS A 236 -13.75 8.41 -9.36
CA LYS A 236 -15.18 8.61 -9.13
C LYS A 236 -15.89 7.30 -8.82
N LEU A 237 -15.58 6.22 -9.55
CA LEU A 237 -16.13 4.90 -9.26
C LEU A 237 -15.80 4.42 -7.83
N LEU A 238 -14.62 4.76 -7.31
CA LEU A 238 -14.26 4.45 -5.94
C LEU A 238 -15.01 5.33 -4.92
N ASP A 239 -15.18 6.62 -5.18
CA ASP A 239 -15.99 7.49 -4.32
C ASP A 239 -17.44 7.00 -4.26
N ASP A 240 -18.03 6.70 -5.42
CA ASP A 240 -19.39 6.18 -5.54
C ASP A 240 -19.51 4.82 -4.80
N PHE A 241 -18.50 3.97 -4.92
CA PHE A 241 -18.42 2.71 -4.18
C PHE A 241 -18.40 2.91 -2.66
N ILE A 242 -17.52 3.80 -2.17
CA ILE A 242 -17.37 4.08 -0.73
C ILE A 242 -18.70 4.60 -0.15
N LEU A 243 -19.37 5.49 -0.88
CA LEU A 243 -20.68 6.01 -0.51
C LEU A 243 -21.75 4.92 -0.50
N LEU A 244 -21.77 4.04 -1.50
CA LEU A 244 -22.70 2.92 -1.58
C LEU A 244 -22.53 1.95 -0.40
N VAL A 245 -21.28 1.59 -0.06
CA VAL A 245 -21.01 0.76 1.11
C VAL A 245 -21.47 1.46 2.38
N TYR A 246 -21.14 2.73 2.55
CA TYR A 246 -21.54 3.51 3.72
C TYR A 246 -23.07 3.54 3.89
N LYS A 247 -23.80 3.73 2.78
CA LYS A 247 -25.27 3.68 2.73
C LYS A 247 -25.82 2.33 3.19
N ILE A 248 -25.23 1.21 2.75
CA ILE A 248 -25.61 -0.15 3.19
C ILE A 248 -25.35 -0.33 4.69
N LEU A 249 -24.22 0.15 5.20
CA LEU A 249 -23.89 0.03 6.63
C LEU A 249 -24.86 0.82 7.52
N GLU A 250 -25.27 2.02 7.10
CA GLU A 250 -26.17 2.88 7.90
C GLU A 250 -27.65 2.49 7.79
N HIS A 251 -28.09 2.07 6.61
CA HIS A 251 -29.52 1.95 6.30
C HIS A 251 -29.97 0.54 5.89
N GLY A 252 -29.05 -0.43 5.80
CA GLY A 252 -29.36 -1.77 5.32
C GLY A 252 -29.57 -1.80 3.80
N THR A 253 -29.97 -2.96 3.26
CA THR A 253 -30.10 -3.15 1.81
C THR A 253 -31.38 -2.52 1.24
N ASP A 254 -32.39 -2.27 2.08
CA ASP A 254 -33.65 -1.63 1.70
C ASP A 254 -33.47 -0.19 1.19
N ALA A 255 -32.34 0.46 1.51
CA ALA A 255 -32.05 1.80 1.03
C ALA A 255 -31.54 1.85 -0.41
N LEU A 256 -31.21 0.69 -1.01
CA LEU A 256 -30.64 0.62 -2.36
C LEU A 256 -31.70 0.93 -3.43
N ASN A 257 -31.34 1.78 -4.40
CA ASN A 257 -32.18 2.10 -5.55
C ASN A 257 -31.73 1.33 -6.81
N GLU A 258 -32.46 1.48 -7.92
CA GLU A 258 -32.12 0.79 -9.18
C GLU A 258 -30.74 1.17 -9.75
N GLU A 259 -30.25 2.39 -9.51
CA GLU A 259 -28.92 2.83 -9.95
C GLU A 259 -27.81 2.17 -9.12
N ASP A 260 -28.01 2.06 -7.80
CA ASP A 260 -27.12 1.35 -6.88
C ASP A 260 -26.99 -0.14 -7.29
N LEU A 261 -28.10 -0.76 -7.69
CA LEU A 261 -28.12 -2.15 -8.15
C LEU A 261 -27.46 -2.34 -9.53
N LYS A 262 -27.50 -1.32 -10.40
CA LYS A 262 -26.76 -1.31 -11.68
C LYS A 262 -25.26 -1.22 -11.46
N PHE A 263 -24.80 -0.43 -10.50
CA PHE A 263 -23.39 -0.37 -10.11
C PHE A 263 -22.84 -1.76 -9.74
N VAL A 264 -23.64 -2.55 -9.01
CA VAL A 264 -23.31 -3.93 -8.57
C VAL A 264 -23.17 -4.91 -9.73
N THR A 265 -23.86 -4.67 -10.85
CA THR A 265 -24.05 -5.67 -11.93
C THR A 265 -23.28 -5.39 -13.21
N ASP A 266 -22.90 -4.14 -13.50
CA ASP A 266 -22.39 -3.74 -14.83
C ASP A 266 -20.89 -3.39 -14.88
N THR A 267 -20.21 -3.34 -13.74
CA THR A 267 -18.79 -2.93 -13.69
C THR A 267 -17.84 -4.09 -13.95
N LYS A 268 -17.62 -4.42 -15.23
CA LYS A 268 -16.49 -5.29 -15.67
C LYS A 268 -15.14 -4.83 -15.13
N GLU A 269 -15.02 -3.55 -14.77
CA GLU A 269 -13.76 -2.88 -14.46
C GLU A 269 -13.24 -3.13 -13.03
N ASN A 270 -13.99 -3.73 -12.11
CA ASN A 270 -13.40 -4.10 -10.81
C ASN A 270 -14.13 -5.25 -10.09
N LYS A 271 -13.84 -6.49 -10.53
CA LYS A 271 -14.39 -7.74 -9.97
C LYS A 271 -14.26 -7.84 -8.44
N GLU A 272 -13.21 -7.28 -7.85
CA GLU A 272 -13.00 -7.29 -6.40
C GLU A 272 -14.00 -6.40 -5.67
N LEU A 273 -14.30 -5.20 -6.19
CA LEU A 273 -15.30 -4.31 -5.61
C LEU A 273 -16.71 -4.93 -5.66
N SER A 274 -17.11 -5.50 -6.80
CA SER A 274 -18.42 -6.16 -6.93
C SER A 274 -18.55 -7.34 -5.96
N LYS A 275 -17.46 -8.09 -5.75
CA LYS A 275 -17.41 -9.19 -4.78
C LYS A 275 -17.56 -8.69 -3.34
N VAL A 276 -16.96 -7.55 -2.99
CA VAL A 276 -17.14 -6.91 -1.68
C VAL A 276 -18.61 -6.55 -1.47
N LEU A 277 -19.24 -5.90 -2.45
CA LEU A 277 -20.66 -5.52 -2.37
C LEU A 277 -21.56 -6.73 -2.21
N TYR A 278 -21.36 -7.78 -3.00
CA TYR A 278 -22.12 -9.02 -2.86
C TYR A 278 -22.02 -9.60 -1.44
N ASN A 279 -20.79 -9.73 -0.92
CA ASN A 279 -20.58 -10.28 0.42
C ASN A 279 -21.17 -9.37 1.52
N LEU A 280 -21.15 -8.06 1.31
CA LEU A 280 -21.74 -7.08 2.23
C LEU A 280 -23.26 -7.22 2.30
N VAL A 281 -23.93 -7.23 1.14
CA VAL A 281 -25.40 -7.39 1.01
C VAL A 281 -25.86 -8.71 1.66
N VAL A 282 -25.10 -9.79 1.51
CA VAL A 282 -25.41 -11.07 2.16
C VAL A 282 -25.20 -11.03 3.67
N SER A 283 -24.29 -10.19 4.16
CA SER A 283 -23.92 -10.12 5.59
C SER A 283 -24.74 -9.08 6.38
N ILE A 284 -25.36 -8.13 5.69
CA ILE A 284 -26.16 -7.05 6.25
C ILE A 284 -27.46 -7.02 5.44
N PRO A 285 -28.47 -7.81 5.82
CA PRO A 285 -29.80 -7.70 5.23
C PRO A 285 -30.39 -6.30 5.47
#